data_AF-A0A7S1J8T3-F1
#
_entry.id   AF-A0A7S1J8T3-F1
#
_cell.length_a   1.000
_cell.length_b   1.000
_cell.length_c   1.000
_cell.angle_alpha   90.00
_cell.angle_beta   90.00
_cell.angle_gamma   90.00
#
_symmetry.space_group_name_H-M   'P 1'
#
loop_
_entity.id
_entity.type
_entity.pdbx_description
1 polymer ?
#
loop_
_entity_poly.entity_id
_entity_poly.type
_entity_poly.pdbx_seq_one_letter_code
_entity_poly.pdbx_strand_id
1 'polypeptide(L)'
;CLRCPTLLLRHWKLLGQALGSDLNPDALSLRILLNAGALGRMAFIKELTDQCKEESGLEHALSAMREEWAGVTFRLVSCSTLGHEVLDDAVDDVLMLCEDHLLRTR
;
A
#
# COMPACT_ATOMS: atom_id res chain seq x y z
N CYS A 1 12.75 9.84 11.88
CA CYS A 1 12.54 8.42 11.55
C CYS A 1 11.30 7.87 12.25
N LEU A 2 11.27 7.78 13.58
CA LEU A 2 10.18 7.13 14.31
C LEU A 2 8.84 7.90 14.40
N ARG A 3 8.83 9.21 14.15
CA ARG A 3 7.59 10.00 14.04
C ARG A 3 7.07 9.95 12.60
N CYS A 4 6.78 8.75 12.11
CA CYS A 4 6.21 8.53 10.79
C CYS A 4 4.78 8.01 10.97
N PRO A 5 3.74 8.66 10.42
CA PRO A 5 2.36 8.23 10.59
C PRO A 5 2.07 6.88 9.90
N THR A 6 2.92 6.46 8.97
CA THR A 6 2.83 5.16 8.27
C THR A 6 3.37 3.99 9.11
N LEU A 7 3.92 4.24 10.31
CA LEU A 7 4.38 3.18 11.21
C LEU A 7 3.19 2.52 11.91
N LEU A 8 2.71 1.42 11.33
CA LEU A 8 1.69 0.56 11.89
C LEU A 8 2.22 -0.36 13.01
N LEU A 9 1.30 -0.97 13.76
CA LEU A 9 1.59 -1.84 14.90
C LEU A 9 2.58 -2.98 14.56
N ARG A 10 2.53 -3.51 13.33
CA ARG A 10 3.47 -4.53 12.83
C ARG A 10 4.92 -4.06 12.86
N HIS A 11 5.17 -2.79 12.52
CA HIS A 11 6.49 -2.19 12.49
C HIS A 11 7.03 -1.92 13.90
N TRP A 12 6.15 -1.52 14.82
CA TRP A 12 6.49 -1.37 16.24
C TRP A 12 6.88 -2.70 16.89
N LYS A 13 6.21 -3.80 16.54
CA LYS A 13 6.59 -5.14 16.99
C LYS A 13 7.98 -5.55 16.48
N LEU A 14 8.29 -5.29 15.21
CA LEU A 14 9.61 -5.57 14.64
C LEU A 14 10.72 -4.75 15.31
N LEU A 15 10.46 -3.46 15.55
CA LEU A 15 11.35 -2.59 16.32
C LEU A 15 11.56 -3.12 17.74
N GLY A 16 10.49 -3.54 18.41
CA GLY A 16 10.57 -4.08 19.75
C GLY A 16 11.36 -5.39 19.83
N GLN A 17 11.19 -6.27 18.85
CA GLN A 17 12.00 -7.50 18.72
C GLN A 17 13.48 -7.18 18.50
N ALA A 18 13.80 -6.22 17.64
CA ALA A 18 15.19 -5.83 17.36
C ALA A 18 15.89 -5.13 18.53
N LEU A 19 15.12 -4.42 19.36
CA LEU A 19 15.59 -3.69 20.54
C LEU A 19 15.42 -4.51 21.84
N GLY A 20 14.91 -5.74 21.76
CA GLY A 20 14.70 -6.62 22.91
C GLY A 20 13.74 -6.06 23.97
N SER A 21 12.83 -5.17 23.57
CA SER A 21 11.95 -4.42 24.48
C SER A 21 10.61 -4.15 23.81
N ASP A 22 9.50 -4.35 24.53
CA ASP A 22 8.17 -4.10 23.95
C ASP A 22 7.93 -2.59 23.85
N LEU A 23 7.87 -2.08 22.61
CA LEU A 23 7.74 -0.65 22.34
C LEU A 23 6.29 -0.32 22.02
N ASN A 24 5.63 0.36 22.95
CA ASN A 24 4.31 0.92 22.71
C ASN A 24 4.44 2.34 22.13
N PRO A 25 3.91 2.63 20.92
CA PRO A 25 3.94 3.97 20.34
C PRO A 25 3.31 5.06 21.23
N ASP A 26 2.29 4.72 22.02
CA ASP A 26 1.55 5.69 22.85
C ASP A 26 2.29 6.07 24.14
N ALA A 27 3.17 5.19 24.63
CA ALA A 27 3.95 5.38 25.86
C ALA A 27 5.44 5.67 25.55
N LEU A 28 5.78 5.86 24.28
CA LEU A 28 7.17 5.97 23.84
C LEU A 28 7.78 7.29 24.31
N SER A 29 8.96 7.23 24.94
CA SER A 29 9.77 8.41 25.25
C SER A 29 11.20 8.22 24.76
N LEU A 30 11.88 9.33 24.49
CA LEU A 30 13.27 9.31 24.04
C LEU A 30 14.17 8.56 25.05
N ARG A 31 13.84 8.68 26.34
CA ARG A 31 14.53 8.01 27.45
C ARG A 31 14.34 6.48 27.42
N ILE A 32 13.14 6.00 27.07
CA ILE A 32 12.88 4.56 26.86
C ILE A 32 13.68 4.03 25.67
N LEU A 33 13.69 4.75 24.55
CA LEU A 33 14.47 4.38 23.37
C LEU A 33 15.98 4.34 23.63
N LEU A 34 16.50 5.31 24.38
CA LEU A 34 17.90 5.34 24.83
C LEU A 34 18.24 4.11 25.69
N ASN A 35 17.38 3.80 26.67
CA ASN A 35 17.55 2.65 27.55
C ASN A 35 17.45 1.31 26.78
N ALA A 36 16.65 1.27 25.72
CA ALA A 36 16.51 0.13 24.81
C ALA A 36 17.68 -0.02 23.80
N GLY A 37 18.68 0.87 23.85
CA GLY A 37 19.84 0.79 22.95
C GLY A 37 19.57 1.25 21.52
N ALA A 38 18.54 2.07 21.29
CA ALA A 38 18.15 2.54 19.96
C ALA A 38 19.28 3.24 19.19
N LEU A 39 20.21 3.91 19.89
CA LEU A 39 21.40 4.53 19.31
C LEU A 39 22.29 3.52 18.56
N GLY A 40 22.48 2.32 19.12
CA GLY A 40 23.29 1.26 18.49
C GLY A 40 22.60 0.58 17.32
N ARG A 41 21.30 0.81 17.13
CA ARG A 41 20.46 0.22 16.07
C ARG A 41 19.87 1.27 15.14
N MET A 42 20.41 2.49 15.12
CA MET A 42 19.88 3.59 14.29
C MET A 42 19.78 3.25 12.80
N ALA A 43 20.74 2.49 12.27
CA ALA A 43 20.71 2.04 10.87
C ALA A 43 19.48 1.17 10.59
N PHE A 44 19.22 0.19 11.45
CA PHE A 44 18.03 -0.67 11.36
C PHE A 44 16.73 0.12 11.49
N ILE A 45 16.66 1.04 12.46
CA ILE A 45 15.48 1.89 12.66
C ILE A 45 15.20 2.72 11.40
N LYS A 46 16.25 3.23 10.76
CA LYS A 46 16.14 4.01 9.53
C LYS A 46 15.67 3.14 8.37
N GLU A 47 16.31 1.99 8.15
CA GLU A 47 15.95 1.04 7.11
C GLU A 47 14.49 0.59 7.22
N LEU A 48 14.05 0.24 8.44
CA LEU A 48 12.66 -0.13 8.70
C LEU A 48 11.70 1.04 8.43
N THR A 49 12.07 2.27 8.80
CA THR A 49 11.27 3.46 8.49
C THR A 49 11.15 3.70 6.98
N ASP A 50 12.25 3.48 6.24
CA ASP A 50 12.28 3.69 4.79
C ASP A 50 11.44 2.61 4.08
N GLN A 51 11.54 1.34 4.50
CA GLN A 51 10.64 0.27 4.07
C GLN A 51 9.16 0.58 4.33
N CYS A 52 8.83 1.14 5.50
CA CYS A 52 7.44 1.52 5.82
C CYS A 52 6.90 2.60 4.87
N LYS A 53 7.75 3.51 4.39
CA LYS A 53 7.34 4.55 3.44
C LYS A 53 7.13 3.95 2.05
N GLU A 54 8.01 3.07 1.62
CA GLU A 54 7.86 2.33 0.36
C GLU A 54 6.56 1.51 0.38
N GLU A 55 6.33 0.76 1.46
CA GLU A 55 5.11 -0.05 1.63
C GLU A 55 3.85 0.81 1.62
N SER A 56 3.85 1.95 2.31
CA SER A 56 2.71 2.89 2.27
C SER A 56 2.46 3.47 0.88
N GLY A 57 3.52 3.69 0.08
CA GLY A 57 3.39 4.12 -1.31
C GLY A 57 2.75 3.03 -2.17
N LEU A 58 3.14 1.78 -1.97
CA LEU A 58 2.54 0.62 -2.64
C LEU A 58 1.07 0.42 -2.23
N GLU A 59 0.75 0.48 -0.93
CA GLU A 59 -0.63 0.39 -0.44
C GLU A 59 -1.51 1.48 -1.07
N HIS A 60 -0.99 2.71 -1.18
CA HIS A 60 -1.71 3.81 -1.83
C HIS A 60 -1.93 3.57 -3.33
N ALA A 61 -0.90 3.12 -4.05
CA ALA A 61 -1.01 2.80 -5.47
C ALA A 61 -2.03 1.67 -5.72
N LEU A 62 -2.03 0.63 -4.89
CA LEU A 62 -3.00 -0.47 -4.97
C LEU A 62 -4.43 -0.03 -4.64
N SER A 63 -4.58 0.88 -3.67
CA SER A 63 -5.90 1.47 -3.35
C SER A 63 -6.44 2.28 -4.52
N ALA A 64 -5.59 3.11 -5.13
CA ALA A 64 -5.96 3.90 -6.30
C ALA A 64 -6.38 3.00 -7.48
N MET A 65 -5.59 1.96 -7.79
CA MET A 65 -5.96 0.97 -8.80
C MET A 65 -7.33 0.37 -8.50
N ARG A 66 -7.59 -0.06 -7.26
CA ARG A 66 -8.88 -0.64 -6.88
C ARG A 66 -10.05 0.34 -7.08
N GLU A 67 -9.85 1.61 -6.76
CA GLU A 67 -10.87 2.65 -6.96
C GLU A 67 -11.14 2.90 -8.44
N GLU A 68 -10.09 2.93 -9.28
CA GLU A 68 -10.19 3.03 -10.73
C GLU A 68 -11.01 1.85 -11.30
N TRP A 69 -10.76 0.63 -10.84
CA TRP A 69 -11.53 -0.57 -11.23
C TRP A 69 -12.97 -0.59 -10.70
N ALA A 70 -13.24 0.01 -9.55
CA ALA A 70 -14.58 0.02 -8.96
C ALA A 70 -15.60 0.81 -9.79
N GLY A 71 -15.14 1.77 -10.59
CA GLY A 71 -15.98 2.57 -11.49
C GLY A 71 -16.25 1.93 -12.85
N VAL A 72 -15.62 0.81 -13.18
CA VAL A 72 -15.75 0.17 -14.50
C VAL A 72 -17.09 -0.53 -14.62
N THR A 73 -17.88 -0.14 -15.63
CA THR A 73 -19.18 -0.75 -15.94
C THR A 73 -19.26 -1.13 -17.40
N PHE A 74 -19.74 -2.34 -17.69
CA PHE A 74 -19.99 -2.79 -19.05
C PHE A 74 -21.44 -2.51 -19.44
N ARG A 75 -21.64 -1.84 -20.59
CA ARG A 75 -22.96 -1.69 -21.19
C ARG A 75 -23.19 -2.81 -22.20
N LEU A 76 -24.39 -3.38 -22.17
CA LEU A 76 -24.85 -4.36 -23.14
C LEU A 76 -25.83 -3.69 -24.11
N VAL A 77 -25.67 -3.96 -25.40
CA VAL A 77 -26.53 -3.45 -26.48
C VAL A 77 -27.16 -4.64 -27.19
N SER A 78 -28.49 -4.62 -27.33
CA SER A 78 -29.21 -5.68 -28.03
C SER A 78 -28.93 -5.62 -29.54
N CYS A 79 -28.35 -6.69 -30.07
CA CYS A 79 -28.10 -6.80 -31.51
C CYS A 79 -29.38 -7.27 -32.21
N SER A 80 -30.05 -6.35 -32.93
CA SER A 80 -31.35 -6.59 -33.57
C SER A 80 -31.35 -7.68 -34.63
N THR A 81 -30.19 -8.05 -35.17
CA THR A 81 -30.02 -9.11 -36.18
C THR A 81 -29.81 -10.51 -35.58
N LEU A 82 -29.32 -10.61 -34.34
CA LEU A 82 -28.92 -11.88 -33.72
C LEU A 82 -29.75 -12.24 -32.48
N GLY A 83 -30.56 -11.32 -31.94
CA GLY A 83 -31.40 -11.56 -30.76
C GLY A 83 -30.61 -11.72 -29.45
N HIS A 84 -29.29 -11.51 -29.49
CA HIS A 84 -28.39 -11.57 -28.33
C HIS A 84 -27.91 -10.18 -27.94
N GLU A 85 -27.57 -10.02 -26.66
CA GLU A 85 -26.94 -8.83 -26.12
C GLU A 85 -25.42 -8.90 -26.37
N VAL A 86 -24.86 -7.83 -26.91
CA VAL A 86 -23.43 -7.69 -27.20
C VAL A 86 -22.86 -6.58 -26.33
N LEU A 87 -21.61 -6.70 -25.90
CA LEU A 87 -20.90 -5.65 -25.18
C LEU A 87 -20.73 -4.41 -26.08
N ASP A 88 -21.05 -3.23 -25.54
CA ASP A 88 -20.84 -1.93 -26.17
C ASP A 88 -19.35 -1.60 -26.29
N ASP A 89 -19.01 -0.54 -27.04
CA ASP A 89 -17.65 -0.11 -27.45
C ASP A 89 -16.68 0.24 -26.28
N ALA A 90 -17.10 0.07 -25.02
CA ALA A 90 -16.32 0.38 -23.83
C ALA A 90 -15.25 -0.67 -23.47
N VAL A 91 -15.06 -1.71 -24.30
CA VAL A 91 -14.05 -2.76 -24.07
C VAL A 91 -12.63 -2.22 -24.25
N ASP A 92 -12.42 -1.31 -25.20
CA ASP A 92 -11.10 -0.75 -25.49
C ASP A 92 -10.57 0.10 -24.34
N ASP A 93 -11.43 0.89 -23.69
CA ASP A 93 -11.07 1.69 -22.51
C ASP A 93 -10.61 0.83 -21.32
N VAL A 94 -11.30 -0.31 -21.11
CA VAL A 94 -10.95 -1.27 -20.05
C VAL A 94 -9.63 -1.98 -20.36
N LEU A 95 -9.40 -2.34 -21.61
CA LEU A 95 -8.13 -2.94 -22.05
C LEU A 95 -6.98 -1.96 -21.87
N MET A 96 -7.18 -0.68 -22.23
CA MET A 96 -6.18 0.38 -22.06
C MET A 96 -5.84 0.60 -20.57
N LEU A 97 -6.84 0.63 -19.68
CA LEU A 97 -6.64 0.74 -18.23
C LEU A 97 -5.82 -0.46 -17.69
N CYS A 98 -6.14 -1.66 -18.16
CA CYS A 98 -5.38 -2.88 -17.85
C CYS A 98 -3.92 -2.77 -18.28
N GLU A 99 -3.66 -2.35 -19.51
CA GLU A 99 -2.30 -2.23 -20.05
C GLU A 99 -1.47 -1.19 -19.30
N ASP A 100 -2.05 -0.03 -18.97
CA ASP A 100 -1.37 1.03 -18.21
C ASP A 100 -0.96 0.52 -16.80
N HIS A 101 -1.85 -0.18 -16.11
CA HIS A 101 -1.52 -0.79 -14.82
C HIS A 101 -0.44 -1.88 -14.90
N LEU A 102 -0.42 -2.68 -15.99
CA LEU A 102 0.63 -3.67 -16.21
C LEU A 102 1.99 -3.03 -16.48
N LEU A 103 2.03 -1.90 -17.18
CA LEU A 103 3.25 -1.13 -17.41
C LEU A 103 3.79 -0.50 -16.12
N ARG A 104 2.91 0.03 -15.26
CA ARG A 104 3.29 0.63 -13.96
C ARG A 104 3.80 -0.39 -12.93
N THR A 105 3.42 -1.65 -13.07
CA THR A 105 3.81 -2.74 -12.14
C THR A 105 5.18 -3.36 -12.51
N ARG A 106 5.72 -3.04 -13.68
CA ARG A 106 6.95 -3.63 -14.24
C ARG A 106 8.19 -2.78 -13.94
#